data_AF-A0A382PJT0-F1
#
_entry.id   AF-A0A382PJT0-F1
#
_cell.length_a   1.000
_cell.length_b   1.000
_cell.length_c   1.000
_cell.angle_alpha   90.00
_cell.angle_beta   90.00
_cell.angle_gamma   90.00
#
_symmetry.space_group_name_H-M   'P 1'
#
loop_
_entity.id
_entity.type
_entity.pdbx_description
1 polymer ?
#
loop_
_entity_poly.entity_id
_entity_poly.type
_entity_poly.pdbx_seq_one_letter_code
_entity_poly.pdbx_strand_id
1 'polypeptide(L)'
;MGVRLHGLETDVVVFVAPFGPYLDIEQGARCHTSTWRRVDDMGIPPRAKVTGIYVNSALAKTEAQLNGFDEAIVLNTDGHVSEGSGENIFIIRDGILLTPPPSDNVLEGITAQTVKTLAANEFGIETVERTLDRTELYIADEVFMTGTAAHVTPVVEIDRRSISGGVPGPITKQLVESYSNVIRGKNAKYADWCLPVQVKSV
;
A
#
# COMPACT_ATOMS: atom_id res chain seq x y z
N MET A 1 28.43 -20.66 -0.34
CA MET A 1 27.36 -19.70 -0.67
C MET A 1 27.61 -19.18 -2.08
N GLY A 2 26.62 -19.27 -2.97
CA GLY A 2 26.71 -18.75 -4.33
C GLY A 2 25.37 -18.10 -4.71
N VAL A 3 25.37 -17.23 -5.72
CA VAL A 3 24.21 -16.46 -6.17
C VAL A 3 23.27 -17.30 -7.07
N ARG A 4 22.76 -18.40 -6.53
CA ARG A 4 21.80 -19.29 -7.21
C ARG A 4 20.54 -19.49 -6.36
N LEU A 5 19.41 -19.74 -7.02
CA LEU A 5 18.10 -19.95 -6.37
C LEU A 5 17.63 -21.41 -6.40
N HIS A 6 18.51 -22.38 -6.71
CA HIS A 6 18.17 -23.80 -6.78
C HIS A 6 19.10 -24.66 -5.93
N GLY A 7 18.57 -25.78 -5.40
CA GLY A 7 19.31 -26.70 -4.53
C GLY A 7 19.80 -26.01 -3.26
N LEU A 8 18.88 -25.32 -2.58
CA LEU A 8 19.10 -24.60 -1.32
C LEU A 8 18.39 -25.35 -0.18
N GLU A 9 19.01 -25.36 1.00
CA GLU A 9 18.32 -25.73 2.24
C GLU A 9 17.42 -24.56 2.67
N THR A 10 16.30 -24.88 3.32
CA THR A 10 15.29 -23.89 3.74
C THR A 10 15.11 -23.94 5.25
N ASP A 11 15.28 -22.80 5.89
CA ASP A 11 14.99 -22.59 7.30
C ASP A 11 13.87 -21.55 7.47
N VAL A 12 13.12 -21.64 8.58
CA VAL A 12 12.00 -20.73 8.88
C VAL A 12 12.17 -20.13 10.26
N VAL A 13 12.00 -18.81 10.35
CA VAL A 13 11.98 -18.06 11.60
C VAL A 13 10.72 -17.18 11.62
N VAL A 14 10.02 -17.17 12.76
CA VAL A 14 8.89 -16.28 13.02
C VAL A 14 9.23 -15.39 14.21
N PHE A 15 9.13 -14.07 14.04
CA PHE A 15 9.31 -13.11 15.12
C PHE A 15 8.00 -12.35 15.38
N VAL A 16 7.73 -12.05 16.65
CA VAL A 16 6.55 -11.27 17.05
C VAL A 16 7.01 -10.19 18.03
N ALA A 17 6.68 -8.94 17.74
CA ALA A 17 7.00 -7.79 18.58
C ALA A 17 5.86 -6.75 18.50
N PRO A 18 5.65 -5.93 19.54
CA PRO A 18 4.77 -4.78 19.45
C PRO A 18 5.22 -3.87 18.29
N PHE A 19 4.27 -3.47 17.44
CA PHE A 19 4.52 -2.61 16.29
C PHE A 19 3.62 -1.39 16.36
N GLY A 20 4.23 -0.20 16.29
CA GLY A 20 3.52 1.08 16.35
C GLY A 20 2.85 1.45 15.03
N PRO A 21 2.21 2.62 14.95
CA PRO A 21 1.65 3.12 13.70
C PRO A 21 2.77 3.33 12.66
N TYR A 22 2.57 2.81 11.45
CA TYR A 22 3.53 2.96 10.35
C TYR A 22 3.39 4.31 9.64
N LEU A 23 2.14 4.72 9.37
CA LEU A 23 1.76 6.03 8.85
C LEU A 23 0.59 6.57 9.70
N ASP A 24 0.42 7.89 9.70
CA ASP A 24 -0.69 8.54 10.42
C ASP A 24 -1.99 8.41 9.60
N ILE A 25 -2.88 7.53 10.05
CA ILE A 25 -4.17 7.28 9.40
C ILE A 25 -5.14 8.45 9.62
N GLU A 26 -5.03 9.16 10.75
CA GLU A 26 -5.97 10.23 11.12
C GLU A 26 -5.66 11.53 10.36
N GLN A 27 -4.38 11.91 10.31
CA GLN A 27 -3.93 13.10 9.58
C GLN A 27 -3.75 12.82 8.08
N GLY A 28 -3.44 11.58 7.71
CA GLY A 28 -3.04 11.19 6.37
C GLY A 28 -1.57 11.47 6.09
N ALA A 29 -1.03 10.77 5.10
CA ALA A 29 0.37 10.88 4.68
C ALA A 29 0.58 11.97 3.64
N ARG A 30 1.75 12.61 3.70
CA ARG A 30 2.27 13.51 2.68
C ARG A 30 3.31 12.75 1.87
N CYS A 31 3.09 12.61 0.57
CA CYS A 31 3.87 11.75 -0.29
C CYS A 31 4.75 12.54 -1.28
N HIS A 32 5.91 11.96 -1.57
CA HIS A 32 6.87 12.45 -2.56
C HIS A 32 6.98 11.44 -3.71
N THR A 33 6.85 11.88 -4.96
CA THR A 33 7.19 11.03 -6.10
C THR A 33 8.71 10.90 -6.17
N SER A 34 9.23 9.71 -5.87
CA SER A 34 10.66 9.43 -5.80
C SER A 34 11.36 9.62 -7.16
N THR A 35 12.62 10.03 -7.11
CA THR A 35 13.51 10.01 -8.28
C THR A 35 14.04 8.62 -8.58
N TRP A 36 14.00 7.70 -7.60
CA TRP A 36 14.29 6.29 -7.79
C TRP A 36 13.11 5.59 -8.49
N ARG A 37 13.43 4.78 -9.50
CA ARG A 37 12.44 3.96 -10.20
C ARG A 37 12.24 2.64 -9.47
N ARG A 38 11.02 2.10 -9.54
CA ARG A 38 10.70 0.75 -9.06
C ARG A 38 11.58 -0.26 -9.80
N VAL A 39 12.01 -1.30 -9.09
CA VAL A 39 12.71 -2.42 -9.74
C VAL A 39 11.77 -3.09 -10.74
N ASP A 40 12.27 -3.30 -11.95
CA ASP A 40 11.54 -3.97 -13.01
C ASP A 40 11.43 -5.48 -12.74
N ASP A 41 10.34 -6.11 -13.20
CA ASP A 41 10.12 -7.56 -13.07
C ASP A 41 11.27 -8.38 -13.67
N MET A 42 11.92 -7.89 -14.74
CA MET A 42 13.07 -8.54 -15.36
C MET A 42 14.39 -8.39 -14.59
N GLY A 43 14.41 -7.54 -13.56
CA GLY A 43 15.55 -7.35 -12.66
C GLY A 43 15.38 -8.16 -11.36
N ILE A 44 14.45 -7.73 -10.52
CA ILE A 44 14.04 -8.43 -9.29
C ILE A 44 12.51 -8.36 -9.23
N PRO A 45 11.79 -9.47 -9.45
CA PRO A 45 10.33 -9.48 -9.52
C PRO A 45 9.66 -8.87 -8.27
N PRO A 46 8.96 -7.73 -8.37
CA PRO A 46 8.28 -7.09 -7.23
C PRO A 46 7.17 -7.91 -6.59
N ARG A 47 6.58 -8.84 -7.36
CA ARG A 47 5.63 -9.84 -6.84
C ARG A 47 6.26 -10.74 -5.76
N ALA A 48 7.58 -10.92 -5.78
CA ALA A 48 8.28 -11.67 -4.75
C ALA A 48 8.64 -10.75 -3.58
N LYS A 49 8.08 -11.03 -2.39
CA LYS A 49 8.38 -10.28 -1.17
C LYS A 49 9.72 -10.69 -0.55
N VAL A 50 10.82 -10.38 -1.24
CA VAL A 50 12.20 -10.77 -0.87
C VAL A 50 12.97 -9.59 -0.27
N THR A 51 13.85 -9.84 0.70
CA THR A 51 14.60 -8.76 1.38
C THR A 51 15.42 -7.89 0.45
N GLY A 52 16.04 -8.48 -0.58
CA GLY A 52 16.93 -7.75 -1.50
C GLY A 52 16.26 -6.59 -2.23
N ILE A 53 14.96 -6.71 -2.55
CA ILE A 53 14.23 -5.66 -3.27
C ILE A 53 14.02 -4.41 -2.42
N TYR A 54 14.04 -4.53 -1.09
CA TYR A 54 13.79 -3.43 -0.16
C TYR A 54 14.91 -2.40 -0.10
N VAL A 55 16.08 -2.67 -0.71
CA VAL A 55 17.10 -1.62 -0.89
C VAL A 55 16.56 -0.48 -1.77
N ASN A 56 15.82 -0.82 -2.84
CA ASN A 56 15.15 0.17 -3.71
C ASN A 56 14.09 0.98 -2.92
N SER A 57 13.24 0.28 -2.16
CA SER A 57 12.25 0.92 -1.29
C SER A 57 12.89 1.85 -0.26
N ALA A 58 13.98 1.42 0.39
CA ALA A 58 14.67 2.21 1.41
C ALA A 58 15.28 3.49 0.82
N LEU A 59 15.83 3.44 -0.39
CA LEU A 59 16.33 4.62 -1.09
C LEU A 59 15.21 5.62 -1.38
N ALA A 60 14.07 5.15 -1.90
CA ALA A 60 12.91 6.00 -2.18
C ALA A 60 12.33 6.62 -0.90
N LYS A 61 12.12 5.82 0.15
CA LYS A 61 11.63 6.29 1.46
C LYS A 61 12.57 7.33 2.08
N THR A 62 13.87 7.05 2.04
CA THR A 62 14.90 7.95 2.58
C THR A 62 14.89 9.29 1.86
N GLU A 63 14.83 9.27 0.53
CA GLU A 63 14.69 10.49 -0.27
C GLU A 63 13.45 11.30 0.14
N ALA A 64 12.27 10.66 0.23
CA ALA A 64 11.04 11.33 0.62
C ALA A 64 11.16 12.00 2.00
N GLN A 65 11.70 11.28 2.99
CA GLN A 65 11.89 11.80 4.35
C GLN A 65 12.88 12.95 4.40
N LEU A 66 14.00 12.86 3.70
CA LEU A 66 14.98 13.96 3.62
C LEU A 66 14.41 15.19 2.90
N ASN A 67 13.44 14.99 2.00
CA ASN A 67 12.71 16.06 1.33
C ASN A 67 11.51 16.59 2.15
N GLY A 68 11.29 16.11 3.38
CA GLY A 68 10.23 16.59 4.27
C GLY A 68 8.84 16.07 3.91
N PHE A 69 8.76 14.81 3.49
CA PHE A 69 7.54 14.04 3.27
C PHE A 69 7.55 12.79 4.16
N ASP A 70 6.38 12.17 4.31
CA ASP A 70 6.23 10.99 5.15
C ASP A 70 6.54 9.72 4.38
N GLU A 71 6.16 9.64 3.10
CA GLU A 71 6.24 8.44 2.28
C GLU A 71 6.61 8.74 0.82
N ALA A 72 7.16 7.74 0.13
CA ALA A 72 7.49 7.82 -1.29
C ALA A 72 6.43 7.11 -2.15
N ILE A 73 6.16 7.68 -3.32
CA ILE A 73 5.49 7.01 -4.44
C ILE A 73 6.57 6.69 -5.47
N VAL A 74 6.66 5.44 -5.89
CA VAL A 74 7.62 4.99 -6.89
C VAL A 74 6.94 4.74 -8.22
N LEU A 75 7.60 5.20 -9.28
CA LEU A 75 7.17 4.99 -10.65
C LEU A 75 7.93 3.82 -11.26
N ASN A 76 7.28 3.06 -12.15
CA ASN A 76 7.95 2.04 -12.95
C ASN A 76 8.92 2.67 -13.97
N THR A 77 9.63 1.81 -14.69
CA THR A 77 10.62 2.14 -15.73
C THR A 77 10.03 2.94 -16.88
N ASP A 78 8.77 2.70 -17.23
CA ASP A 78 8.04 3.42 -18.28
C ASP A 78 7.48 4.77 -17.83
N GLY A 79 7.54 5.06 -16.52
CA GLY A 79 7.11 6.34 -15.94
C GLY A 79 5.70 6.35 -15.37
N HIS A 80 5.02 5.22 -15.35
CA HIS A 80 3.70 5.05 -14.73
C HIS A 80 3.81 4.75 -13.24
N VAL A 81 2.73 4.98 -12.51
CA VAL A 81 2.65 4.72 -11.07
C VAL A 81 2.74 3.22 -10.82
N SER A 82 3.65 2.83 -9.93
CA SER A 82 3.74 1.47 -9.44
C SER A 82 3.07 1.39 -8.06
N GLU A 83 3.78 1.76 -7.00
CA GLU A 83 3.31 1.59 -5.63
C GLU A 83 3.98 2.63 -4.68
N GLY A 84 3.73 2.53 -3.39
CA GLY A 84 4.50 3.22 -2.34
C GLY A 84 5.85 2.54 -2.07
N SER A 85 6.63 3.01 -1.11
CA SER A 85 7.89 2.31 -0.77
C SER A 85 7.65 0.97 -0.06
N GLY A 86 6.52 0.80 0.63
CA GLY A 86 6.12 -0.44 1.32
C GLY A 86 4.65 -0.84 1.12
N GLU A 87 3.90 -0.07 0.34
CA GLU A 87 2.42 -0.10 0.27
C GLU A 87 1.96 -0.15 -1.18
N ASN A 88 0.80 -0.75 -1.46
CA ASN A 88 0.10 -0.48 -2.71
C ASN A 88 -0.56 0.91 -2.68
N ILE A 89 -0.87 1.48 -3.84
CA ILE A 89 -1.53 2.79 -3.98
C ILE A 89 -2.87 2.66 -4.71
N PHE A 90 -3.84 3.44 -4.28
CA PHE A 90 -5.16 3.55 -4.88
C PHE A 90 -5.54 5.02 -5.05
N ILE A 91 -6.32 5.30 -6.08
CA ILE A 91 -6.99 6.59 -6.26
C ILE A 91 -8.50 6.39 -6.39
N ILE A 92 -9.26 7.38 -5.94
CA ILE A 92 -10.67 7.55 -6.29
C ILE A 92 -10.76 8.62 -7.38
N ARG A 93 -11.50 8.32 -8.44
CA ARG A 93 -11.83 9.30 -9.46
C ARG A 93 -13.22 9.03 -10.01
N ASP A 94 -14.08 10.05 -9.99
CA ASP A 94 -15.46 9.95 -10.46
C ASP A 94 -16.23 8.80 -9.78
N GLY A 95 -15.93 8.54 -8.51
CA GLY A 95 -16.53 7.47 -7.70
C GLY A 95 -15.99 6.04 -7.98
N ILE A 96 -15.02 5.88 -8.88
CA ILE A 96 -14.40 4.60 -9.21
C ILE A 96 -13.09 4.45 -8.43
N LEU A 97 -12.86 3.25 -7.87
CA LEU A 97 -11.61 2.87 -7.24
C LEU A 97 -10.61 2.37 -8.29
N LEU A 98 -9.45 2.98 -8.38
CA LEU A 98 -8.44 2.68 -9.38
C LEU A 98 -7.11 2.31 -8.71
N THR A 99 -6.41 1.32 -9.27
CA THR A 99 -5.08 0.92 -8.79
C THR A 99 -4.23 0.34 -9.93
N PRO A 100 -2.90 0.48 -9.89
CA PRO A 100 -2.03 -0.14 -10.88
C PRO A 100 -2.13 -1.68 -10.86
N PRO A 101 -2.16 -2.35 -12.03
CA PRO A 101 -2.15 -3.81 -12.12
C PRO A 101 -0.78 -4.38 -11.72
N PRO A 102 -0.69 -5.68 -11.38
CA PRO A 102 0.58 -6.38 -11.13
C PRO A 102 1.65 -6.22 -12.23
N SER A 103 1.24 -5.99 -13.48
CA SER A 103 2.14 -5.72 -14.60
C SER A 103 2.91 -4.40 -14.48
N ASP A 104 2.45 -3.47 -13.62
CA ASP A 104 3.12 -2.20 -13.35
C ASP A 104 4.11 -2.31 -12.18
N ASN A 105 4.72 -3.49 -12.02
CA ASN A 105 5.80 -3.76 -11.05
C ASN A 105 5.37 -3.62 -9.57
N VAL A 106 4.12 -3.95 -9.26
CA VAL A 106 3.57 -3.89 -7.89
C VAL A 106 3.56 -5.25 -7.19
N LEU A 107 3.65 -5.24 -5.86
CA LEU A 107 3.40 -6.43 -5.05
C LEU A 107 1.89 -6.74 -5.02
N GLU A 108 1.52 -8.02 -5.16
CA GLU A 108 0.13 -8.47 -4.97
C GLU A 108 -0.24 -8.47 -3.47
N GLY A 109 -0.58 -7.29 -2.94
CA GLY A 109 -0.82 -7.08 -1.52
C GLY A 109 -2.13 -7.68 -1.01
N ILE A 110 -2.07 -8.41 0.10
CA ILE A 110 -3.25 -8.97 0.77
C ILE A 110 -4.19 -7.86 1.25
N THR A 111 -3.66 -6.78 1.82
CA THR A 111 -4.47 -5.62 2.25
C THR A 111 -5.15 -4.94 1.05
N ALA A 112 -4.47 -4.83 -0.08
CA ALA A 112 -5.05 -4.32 -1.32
C ALA A 112 -6.21 -5.21 -1.79
N GLN A 113 -6.04 -6.54 -1.78
CA GLN A 113 -7.11 -7.49 -2.09
C GLN A 113 -8.31 -7.37 -1.14
N THR A 114 -8.05 -7.21 0.17
CA THR A 114 -9.09 -6.96 1.17
C THR A 114 -9.86 -5.67 0.85
N VAL A 115 -9.18 -4.56 0.57
CA VAL A 115 -9.82 -3.29 0.24
C VAL A 115 -10.68 -3.40 -1.02
N LYS A 116 -10.19 -4.04 -2.08
CA LYS A 116 -10.97 -4.29 -3.31
C LYS A 116 -12.25 -5.08 -3.00
N THR A 117 -12.16 -6.08 -2.14
CA THR A 117 -13.30 -6.89 -1.70
C THR A 117 -14.30 -6.07 -0.90
N LEU A 118 -13.84 -5.24 0.04
CA LEU A 118 -14.70 -4.39 0.86
C LEU A 118 -15.37 -3.29 0.04
N ALA A 119 -14.63 -2.67 -0.88
CA ALA A 119 -15.14 -1.66 -1.82
C ALA A 119 -16.34 -2.22 -2.62
N ALA A 120 -16.18 -3.41 -3.20
CA ALA A 120 -17.24 -4.05 -3.96
C ALA A 120 -18.42 -4.51 -3.07
N ASN A 121 -18.15 -5.26 -2.01
CA ASN A 121 -19.20 -5.99 -1.28
C ASN A 121 -19.95 -5.15 -0.25
N GLU A 122 -19.29 -4.16 0.37
CA GLU A 122 -19.93 -3.34 1.41
C GLU A 122 -20.42 -1.99 0.86
N PHE A 123 -19.78 -1.48 -0.19
CA PHE A 123 -20.02 -0.12 -0.68
C PHE A 123 -20.47 -0.04 -2.14
N GLY A 124 -20.44 -1.14 -2.90
CA GLY A 124 -20.82 -1.16 -4.31
C GLY A 124 -19.90 -0.30 -5.19
N ILE A 125 -18.66 -0.06 -4.76
CA ILE A 125 -17.68 0.76 -5.47
C ILE A 125 -16.98 -0.13 -6.50
N GLU A 126 -17.07 0.26 -7.77
CA GLU A 126 -16.33 -0.40 -8.85
C GLU A 126 -14.82 -0.25 -8.64
N THR A 127 -14.10 -1.35 -8.79
CA THR A 127 -12.63 -1.34 -8.81
C THR A 127 -12.13 -1.66 -10.21
N VAL A 128 -11.28 -0.79 -10.77
CA VAL A 128 -10.61 -1.02 -12.05
C VAL A 128 -9.10 -1.04 -11.85
N GLU A 129 -8.48 -2.15 -12.23
CA GLU A 129 -7.03 -2.25 -12.30
C GLU A 129 -6.55 -1.77 -13.68
N ARG A 130 -5.83 -0.65 -13.70
CA ARG A 130 -5.25 -0.09 -14.91
C ARG A 130 -4.01 0.73 -14.58
N THR A 131 -3.16 0.89 -15.58
CA THR A 131 -2.03 1.80 -15.48
C THR A 131 -2.49 3.22 -15.15
N LEU A 132 -1.79 3.84 -14.20
CA LEU A 132 -2.05 5.19 -13.74
C LEU A 132 -0.85 6.08 -14.07
N ASP A 133 -1.12 7.28 -14.58
CA ASP A 133 -0.07 8.28 -14.75
C ASP A 133 0.13 9.10 -13.48
N ARG A 134 1.38 9.57 -13.29
CA ARG A 134 1.75 10.44 -12.15
C ARG A 134 0.80 11.63 -12.00
N THR A 135 0.42 12.27 -13.10
CA THR A 135 -0.43 13.46 -13.08
C THR A 135 -1.88 13.16 -12.72
N GLU A 136 -2.34 11.91 -12.87
CA GLU A 136 -3.67 11.50 -12.40
C GLU A 136 -3.77 11.54 -10.89
N LEU A 137 -2.67 11.25 -10.18
CA LEU A 137 -2.62 11.34 -8.72
C LEU A 137 -2.92 12.77 -8.23
N TYR A 138 -2.55 13.79 -8.99
CA TYR A 138 -2.75 15.21 -8.62
C TYR A 138 -4.17 15.71 -8.80
N ILE A 139 -4.97 15.01 -9.60
CA ILE A 139 -6.35 15.38 -9.93
C ILE A 139 -7.35 14.31 -9.46
N ALA A 140 -6.89 13.33 -8.70
CA ALA A 140 -7.74 12.35 -8.05
C ALA A 140 -8.61 13.03 -6.98
N ASP A 141 -9.82 12.53 -6.81
CA ASP A 141 -10.72 12.98 -5.74
C ASP A 141 -10.14 12.60 -4.38
N GLU A 142 -9.61 11.37 -4.27
CA GLU A 142 -8.94 10.86 -3.09
C GLU A 142 -7.76 9.97 -3.49
N VAL A 143 -6.73 9.87 -2.64
CA VAL A 143 -5.62 8.94 -2.80
C VAL A 143 -5.39 8.26 -1.45
N PHE A 144 -5.08 6.96 -1.46
CA PHE A 144 -4.69 6.24 -0.26
C PHE A 144 -3.72 5.11 -0.55
N MET A 145 -3.03 4.67 0.49
CA MET A 145 -2.08 3.57 0.45
C MET A 145 -2.59 2.38 1.28
N THR A 146 -2.16 1.17 0.91
CA THR A 146 -2.52 -0.05 1.63
C THR A 146 -1.33 -0.96 1.90
N GLY A 147 -1.25 -1.49 3.12
CA GLY A 147 -0.28 -2.54 3.46
C GLY A 147 -0.57 -3.13 4.84
N THR A 148 0.04 -4.27 5.19
CA THR A 148 -0.18 -4.89 6.51
C THR A 148 0.22 -3.95 7.65
N ALA A 149 1.37 -3.28 7.51
CA ALA A 149 1.86 -2.31 8.49
C ALA A 149 1.19 -0.94 8.35
N ALA A 150 0.95 -0.48 7.12
CA ALA A 150 0.32 0.80 6.83
C ALA A 150 -1.21 0.81 7.00
N HIS A 151 -1.85 -0.35 7.18
CA HIS A 151 -3.31 -0.49 7.10
C HIS A 151 -3.86 0.15 5.82
N VAL A 152 -4.99 0.86 5.89
CA VAL A 152 -5.46 1.78 4.86
C VAL A 152 -5.08 3.18 5.35
N THR A 153 -4.18 3.87 4.65
CA THR A 153 -3.72 5.20 5.05
C THR A 153 -4.10 6.22 3.98
N PRO A 154 -4.87 7.27 4.31
CA PRO A 154 -5.15 8.38 3.40
C PRO A 154 -3.88 9.11 2.96
N VAL A 155 -3.84 9.61 1.73
CA VAL A 155 -2.79 10.51 1.23
C VAL A 155 -3.41 11.88 0.99
N VAL A 156 -2.91 12.89 1.68
CA VAL A 156 -3.50 14.24 1.71
C VAL A 156 -2.67 15.28 0.97
N GLU A 157 -1.41 14.95 0.66
CA GLU A 157 -0.50 15.80 -0.12
C GLU A 157 0.37 14.92 -1.00
N ILE A 158 0.56 15.29 -2.27
CA ILE A 158 1.54 14.67 -3.16
C ILE A 158 2.37 15.76 -3.83
N ASP A 159 3.69 15.73 -3.67
CA ASP A 159 4.61 16.71 -4.28
C ASP A 159 4.19 18.17 -4.00
N ARG A 160 3.85 18.47 -2.74
CA ARG A 160 3.33 19.76 -2.26
C ARG A 160 1.98 20.19 -2.87
N ARG A 161 1.23 19.28 -3.47
CA ARG A 161 -0.14 19.51 -3.95
C ARG A 161 -1.11 18.84 -3.01
N SER A 162 -2.08 19.61 -2.54
CA SER A 162 -3.16 19.11 -1.69
C SER A 162 -4.05 18.14 -2.48
N ILE A 163 -4.36 16.99 -1.88
CA ILE A 163 -5.33 16.01 -2.36
C ILE A 163 -6.55 16.07 -1.45
N SER A 164 -7.77 16.00 -2.00
CA SER A 164 -9.02 16.06 -1.23
C SER A 164 -9.08 17.27 -0.25
N GLY A 165 -8.51 18.41 -0.63
CA GLY A 165 -8.44 19.60 0.23
C GLY A 165 -7.53 19.46 1.46
N GLY A 166 -6.62 18.47 1.47
CA GLY A 166 -5.62 18.27 2.52
C GLY A 166 -6.15 17.48 3.71
N VAL A 167 -7.28 16.80 3.54
CA VAL A 167 -7.90 15.97 4.57
C VAL A 167 -8.32 14.63 3.96
N PRO A 168 -8.39 13.54 4.75
CA PRO A 168 -8.86 12.27 4.24
C PRO A 168 -10.29 12.36 3.69
N GLY A 169 -10.47 11.88 2.47
CA GLY A 169 -11.76 11.89 1.77
C GLY A 169 -12.77 10.89 2.35
N PRO A 170 -14.07 11.07 2.04
CA PRO A 170 -15.14 10.27 2.60
C PRO A 170 -15.06 8.78 2.23
N ILE A 171 -14.70 8.42 1.00
CA ILE A 171 -14.62 7.00 0.58
C ILE A 171 -13.46 6.31 1.30
N THR A 172 -12.31 6.97 1.36
CA THR A 172 -11.14 6.47 2.07
C THR A 172 -11.46 6.28 3.55
N LYS A 173 -12.15 7.23 4.21
CA LYS A 173 -12.58 7.09 5.61
C LYS A 173 -13.48 5.88 5.82
N GLN A 174 -14.43 5.62 4.92
CA GLN A 174 -15.29 4.44 4.98
C GLN A 174 -14.48 3.14 4.85
N LEU A 175 -13.52 3.10 3.93
CA LEU A 175 -12.63 1.95 3.76
C LEU A 175 -11.72 1.73 4.98
N VAL A 176 -11.19 2.81 5.57
CA VAL A 176 -10.41 2.78 6.81
C VAL A 176 -11.21 2.15 7.94
N GLU A 177 -12.44 2.63 8.17
CA GLU A 177 -13.31 2.12 9.23
C GLU A 177 -13.69 0.65 9.01
N SER A 178 -14.10 0.31 7.78
CA SER A 178 -14.49 -1.06 7.41
C SER A 178 -13.33 -2.04 7.59
N TYR A 179 -12.16 -1.71 7.05
CA TYR A 179 -10.95 -2.52 7.20
C TYR A 179 -10.56 -2.68 8.68
N SER A 180 -10.58 -1.58 9.45
CA SER A 180 -10.32 -1.58 10.89
C SER A 180 -11.25 -2.53 11.65
N ASN A 181 -12.55 -2.54 11.33
CA ASN A 181 -13.52 -3.42 11.96
C ASN A 181 -13.27 -4.88 11.59
N VAL A 182 -12.94 -5.16 10.34
CA VAL A 182 -12.62 -6.51 9.85
C VAL A 182 -11.40 -7.07 10.57
N ILE A 183 -10.26 -6.38 10.57
CA ILE A 183 -9.02 -6.91 11.17
C ILE A 183 -9.07 -7.04 12.69
N ARG A 184 -10.03 -6.37 13.34
CA ARG A 184 -10.32 -6.49 14.78
C ARG A 184 -11.39 -7.54 15.09
N GLY A 185 -11.85 -8.30 14.11
CA GLY A 185 -12.87 -9.34 14.29
C GLY A 185 -14.25 -8.79 14.63
N LYS A 186 -14.53 -7.51 14.33
CA LYS A 186 -15.83 -6.85 14.61
C LYS A 186 -16.85 -7.01 13.49
N ASN A 187 -16.47 -7.62 12.37
CA ASN A 187 -17.37 -7.89 11.25
C ASN A 187 -17.51 -9.40 11.03
N ALA A 188 -18.67 -9.95 11.39
CA ALA A 188 -18.94 -11.38 11.31
C ALA A 188 -18.93 -11.93 9.87
N LYS A 189 -19.20 -11.11 8.85
CA LYS A 189 -19.15 -11.54 7.43
C LYS A 189 -17.76 -12.00 7.00
N TYR A 190 -16.72 -11.49 7.66
CA TYR A 190 -15.32 -11.73 7.32
C TYR A 190 -14.56 -12.41 8.46
N ALA A 191 -15.28 -13.10 9.36
CA ALA A 191 -14.66 -13.77 10.51
C ALA A 191 -13.59 -14.80 10.10
N ASP A 192 -13.76 -15.44 8.94
CA ASP A 192 -12.83 -16.45 8.40
C ASP A 192 -11.46 -15.86 8.01
N TRP A 193 -11.32 -14.53 7.94
CA TRP A 193 -10.02 -13.87 7.72
C TRP A 193 -9.22 -13.67 9.02
N CYS A 194 -9.84 -13.90 10.17
CA CYS A 194 -9.23 -13.68 11.48
C CYS A 194 -9.00 -15.03 12.18
N LEU A 195 -7.74 -15.30 12.54
CA LEU A 195 -7.41 -16.43 13.42
C LEU A 195 -7.37 -15.94 14.87
N PRO A 196 -8.34 -16.31 15.73
CA PRO A 196 -8.33 -15.88 17.12
C PRO A 196 -7.18 -16.56 17.89
N VAL A 197 -6.38 -15.75 18.57
CA VAL A 197 -5.31 -16.22 19.47
C VAL A 197 -5.68 -15.87 20.90
N GLN A 198 -5.79 -16.87 21.75
CA GLN A 198 -6.09 -16.68 23.18
C GLN A 198 -4.84 -16.14 23.89
N VAL A 199 -4.89 -14.89 24.35
CA VAL A 199 -3.85 -14.31 25.19
C VAL A 199 -4.23 -14.56 26.64
N LYS A 200 -3.42 -15.33 27.37
CA LYS A 200 -3.58 -15.43 28.82
C LYS A 200 -3.22 -14.06 29.42
N SER A 201 -4.18 -13.44 30.10
CA SER A 201 -3.91 -12.26 30.92
C SER A 201 -2.85 -12.64 31.96
N VAL A 202 -1.70 -11.95 31.93
CA VAL A 202 -0.62 -12.05 32.93
C VAL A 202 -0.97 -11.23 34.15
#